data_AF-A0A8B7E0L1-F1
#
_entry.id   AF-A0A8B7E0L1-F1
#
_cell.length_a   1.000
_cell.length_b   1.000
_cell.length_c   1.000
_cell.angle_alpha   90.00
_cell.angle_beta   90.00
_cell.angle_gamma   90.00
#
_symmetry.space_group_name_H-M   'P 1'
#
loop_
_entity.id
_entity.type
_entity.pdbx_description
1 polymer ?
#
loop_
_entity_poly.entity_id
_entity_poly.type
_entity_poly.pdbx_seq_one_letter_code
_entity_poly.pdbx_strand_id
1 'polypeptide(L)'
;MPGSNCCLPGCTVSRSIKHKDITLFRIPMRTGDFYKKWRQRLLAIITQYRDFDKDLKERLSKGNIYICENHFLAEDIELTSFVDLGEPDLYSTFQKEDSLASHVLVYFIRGIASDLKFALCHFATKGLTSFQLMPTFWEAVGVLELTCKLYVIAAVSDGAAPNRKFYRMHSMFDDKLDCNVVHRCINIYAPERYLWFFADAPHLIKTARNCLYHSGDGRGTRSLWNDGQQLIWYYITRIVDDEMKNGLKIIPKLTQDHIKLSAYSVMNVRLAAQVLSSSVSNILKNYYPDDTNGTAKFCEMLDSFFDCLNVRNSSEGIMKRKPFLLPYTDVNDERLTWLQNTFLCYLEKWKECIINRPGNFSNNAKGRMFISWQTYEGLQITVMSVIELVKFLLKSGMPFVLTEKFNQDVLEEYFGRQRSLGQRNDNPTLYQFGYQSNTLRLQRSIAP
;
A
#
# COMPACT_ATOMS: atom_id res chain seq x y z
N MET A 1 -5.70 -44.02 -28.83
CA MET A 1 -5.00 -43.23 -27.78
C MET A 1 -6.04 -42.46 -26.98
N PRO A 2 -6.24 -42.77 -25.68
CA PRO A 2 -7.26 -42.14 -24.85
C PRO A 2 -6.75 -40.79 -24.34
N GLY A 3 -6.69 -39.81 -25.25
CA GLY A 3 -6.44 -38.42 -24.93
C GLY A 3 -7.75 -37.67 -24.72
N SER A 4 -7.71 -36.58 -23.95
CA SER A 4 -8.82 -35.65 -23.74
C SER A 4 -9.21 -34.95 -25.06
N ASN A 5 -9.99 -35.63 -25.91
CA ASN A 5 -10.42 -35.13 -27.23
C ASN A 5 -11.66 -34.23 -27.11
N CYS A 6 -11.91 -33.42 -28.16
CA CYS A 6 -13.15 -32.68 -28.29
C CYS A 6 -14.36 -33.63 -28.22
N CYS A 7 -15.39 -33.25 -27.47
CA CYS A 7 -16.59 -34.04 -27.28
C CYS A 7 -17.70 -33.75 -28.30
N LEU A 8 -17.54 -32.74 -29.16
CA LEU A 8 -18.57 -32.40 -30.15
C LEU A 8 -18.60 -33.44 -31.29
N PRO A 9 -19.80 -33.90 -31.69
CA PRO A 9 -19.94 -34.88 -32.76
C PRO A 9 -19.31 -34.39 -34.07
N GLY A 10 -18.54 -35.25 -34.74
CA GLY A 10 -17.87 -34.92 -36.00
C GLY A 10 -16.56 -34.13 -35.86
N CYS A 11 -16.18 -33.70 -34.65
CA CYS A 11 -14.91 -33.01 -34.43
C CYS A 11 -13.74 -34.00 -34.26
N THR A 12 -12.71 -33.85 -35.08
CA THR A 12 -11.50 -34.69 -35.05
C THR A 12 -10.38 -34.13 -34.17
N VAL A 13 -10.59 -32.95 -33.57
CA VAL A 13 -9.60 -32.26 -32.74
C VAL A 13 -9.32 -33.05 -31.46
N SER A 14 -8.04 -33.29 -31.23
CA SER A 14 -7.50 -34.08 -30.13
C SER A 14 -6.22 -33.45 -29.61
N ARG A 15 -5.74 -33.84 -28.43
CA ARG A 15 -4.42 -33.42 -27.92
C ARG A 15 -3.22 -34.03 -28.68
N SER A 16 -3.43 -34.51 -29.89
CA SER A 16 -2.34 -35.03 -30.74
C SER A 16 -1.50 -33.89 -31.30
N ILE A 17 -0.24 -34.18 -31.64
CA ILE A 17 0.69 -33.20 -32.24
C ILE A 17 0.12 -32.51 -33.49
N LYS A 18 -0.79 -33.17 -34.22
CA LYS A 18 -1.47 -32.62 -35.41
C LYS A 18 -2.37 -31.42 -35.09
N HIS A 19 -2.82 -31.26 -33.83
CA HIS A 19 -3.71 -30.17 -33.40
C HIS A 19 -3.11 -29.38 -32.22
N LYS A 20 -1.78 -29.34 -32.12
CA LYS A 20 -1.07 -28.65 -31.02
C LYS A 20 -1.41 -27.17 -30.89
N ASP A 21 -1.83 -26.55 -31.99
CA ASP A 21 -2.15 -25.13 -32.09
C ASP A 21 -3.66 -24.85 -31.88
N ILE A 22 -4.44 -25.85 -31.49
CA ILE A 22 -5.89 -25.72 -31.23
C ILE A 22 -6.18 -25.91 -29.74
N THR A 23 -6.76 -24.89 -29.09
CA THR A 23 -7.09 -24.94 -27.66
C THR A 23 -8.27 -25.86 -27.38
N LEU A 24 -8.18 -26.67 -26.31
CA LEU A 24 -9.24 -27.55 -25.81
C LEU A 24 -9.70 -27.12 -24.40
N PHE A 25 -10.88 -26.51 -24.32
CA PHE A 25 -11.50 -26.02 -23.09
C PHE A 25 -12.20 -27.14 -22.32
N ARG A 26 -11.95 -27.26 -21.01
CA ARG A 26 -12.66 -28.21 -20.14
C ARG A 26 -13.99 -27.61 -19.66
N ILE A 27 -15.09 -28.36 -19.74
CA ILE A 27 -16.38 -27.91 -19.19
C ILE A 27 -16.37 -28.04 -17.66
N PRO A 28 -16.46 -26.93 -16.89
CA PRO A 28 -16.35 -26.96 -15.43
C PRO A 28 -17.51 -27.72 -14.75
N MET A 29 -17.23 -28.38 -13.62
CA MET A 29 -18.22 -29.00 -12.73
C MET A 29 -18.45 -28.14 -11.47
N ARG A 30 -18.77 -26.85 -11.65
CA ARG A 30 -18.96 -25.91 -10.52
C ARG A 30 -20.38 -25.97 -9.95
N THR A 31 -20.50 -25.64 -8.67
CA THR A 31 -21.78 -25.51 -7.96
C THR A 31 -22.33 -24.09 -8.10
N GLY A 32 -23.53 -23.96 -8.69
CA GLY A 32 -24.25 -22.70 -8.87
C GLY A 32 -25.29 -22.80 -9.99
N ASP A 33 -26.45 -22.15 -9.86
CA ASP A 33 -27.59 -22.36 -10.78
C ASP A 33 -27.32 -21.89 -12.21
N PHE A 34 -26.52 -20.84 -12.39
CA PHE A 34 -26.04 -20.43 -13.71
C PHE A 34 -25.18 -21.52 -14.35
N TYR A 35 -24.16 -22.03 -13.64
CA TYR A 35 -23.28 -23.08 -14.15
C TYR A 35 -24.01 -24.39 -14.40
N LYS A 36 -25.02 -24.73 -13.56
CA LYS A 36 -25.91 -25.87 -13.81
C LYS A 36 -26.70 -25.68 -15.11
N LYS A 37 -27.33 -24.51 -15.34
CA LYS A 37 -28.06 -24.21 -16.58
C LYS A 37 -27.15 -24.15 -17.80
N TRP A 38 -25.98 -23.54 -17.69
CA TRP A 38 -25.00 -23.41 -18.77
C TRP A 38 -24.40 -24.77 -19.14
N ARG A 39 -23.99 -25.56 -18.14
CA ARG A 39 -23.57 -26.95 -18.33
C ARG A 39 -24.69 -27.78 -18.95
N GLN A 40 -25.93 -27.66 -18.49
CA GLN A 40 -27.07 -28.36 -19.09
C GLN A 40 -27.27 -28.00 -20.56
N ARG A 41 -27.14 -26.72 -20.94
CA ARG A 41 -27.25 -26.28 -22.35
C ARG A 41 -26.12 -26.83 -23.22
N LEU A 42 -24.88 -26.79 -22.74
CA LEU A 42 -23.73 -27.35 -23.46
C LEU A 42 -23.81 -28.87 -23.57
N LEU A 43 -24.24 -29.55 -22.50
CA LEU A 43 -24.50 -30.98 -22.55
C LEU A 43 -25.61 -31.30 -23.54
N ALA A 44 -26.69 -30.50 -23.57
CA ALA A 44 -27.76 -30.67 -24.55
C ALA A 44 -27.25 -30.58 -25.99
N ILE A 45 -26.35 -29.64 -26.31
CA ILE A 45 -25.70 -29.52 -27.63
C ILE A 45 -24.84 -30.75 -27.96
N ILE A 46 -24.04 -31.23 -27.00
CA ILE A 46 -23.20 -32.43 -27.17
C ILE A 46 -24.07 -33.67 -27.40
N THR A 47 -25.21 -33.77 -26.70
CA THR A 47 -26.09 -34.93 -26.72
C THR A 47 -27.21 -34.82 -27.76
N GLN A 48 -27.31 -33.70 -28.48
CA GLN A 48 -28.37 -33.47 -29.48
C GLN A 48 -28.26 -34.44 -30.67
N TYR A 49 -27.05 -34.91 -30.96
CA TYR A 49 -26.72 -35.74 -32.13
C TYR A 49 -25.81 -36.93 -31.80
N ARG A 50 -25.66 -37.30 -30.52
CA ARG A 50 -24.81 -38.41 -30.08
C ARG A 50 -25.51 -39.26 -29.02
N ASP A 51 -25.52 -40.58 -29.24
CA ASP A 51 -26.00 -41.53 -28.25
C ASP A 51 -25.09 -41.55 -27.02
N PHE A 52 -25.68 -41.70 -25.83
CA PHE A 52 -24.95 -41.82 -24.57
C PHE A 52 -24.20 -43.17 -24.49
N ASP A 53 -23.09 -43.25 -25.21
CA ASP A 53 -22.17 -44.39 -25.15
C ASP A 53 -21.48 -44.47 -23.77
N LYS A 54 -20.93 -45.64 -23.47
CA LYS A 54 -20.31 -45.94 -22.16
C LYS A 54 -19.13 -45.00 -21.85
N ASP A 55 -18.40 -44.56 -22.88
CA ASP A 55 -17.27 -43.64 -22.77
C ASP A 55 -17.72 -42.23 -22.37
N LEU A 56 -18.74 -41.68 -23.03
CA LEU A 56 -19.26 -40.36 -22.73
C LEU A 56 -19.86 -40.30 -21.33
N LYS A 57 -20.56 -41.36 -20.88
CA LYS A 57 -21.07 -41.47 -19.50
C LYS A 57 -19.95 -41.46 -18.47
N GLU A 58 -18.84 -42.15 -18.72
CA GLU A 58 -17.68 -42.16 -17.83
C GLU A 58 -16.93 -40.81 -17.82
N ARG A 59 -16.87 -40.13 -18.96
CA ARG A 59 -16.28 -38.78 -19.05
C ARG A 59 -17.15 -37.72 -18.39
N LEU A 60 -18.47 -37.87 -18.43
CA LEU A 60 -19.44 -37.03 -17.75
C LEU A 60 -19.28 -37.11 -16.23
N SER A 61 -19.16 -38.32 -15.67
CA SER A 61 -19.01 -38.53 -14.23
C SER A 61 -17.66 -38.04 -13.69
N LYS A 62 -16.58 -38.18 -14.48
CA LYS A 62 -15.24 -37.69 -14.12
C LYS A 62 -15.02 -36.19 -14.42
N GLY A 63 -15.99 -35.52 -15.03
CA GLY A 63 -15.87 -34.11 -15.43
C GLY A 63 -14.80 -33.86 -16.51
N ASN A 64 -14.52 -34.84 -17.36
CA ASN A 64 -13.47 -34.81 -18.38
C ASN A 64 -14.05 -34.58 -19.79
N ILE A 65 -14.85 -33.52 -19.91
CA ILE A 65 -15.49 -33.09 -21.15
C ILE A 65 -14.74 -31.88 -21.67
N TYR A 66 -14.31 -31.95 -22.93
CA TYR A 66 -13.52 -30.91 -23.57
C TYR A 66 -14.17 -30.48 -24.88
N ILE A 67 -14.10 -29.19 -25.22
CA ILE A 67 -14.55 -28.64 -26.51
C ILE A 67 -13.40 -27.81 -27.08
N CYS A 68 -13.14 -27.91 -28.39
CA CYS A 68 -12.08 -27.13 -29.00
C CYS A 68 -12.57 -25.75 -29.44
N GLU A 69 -11.64 -24.82 -29.57
CA GLU A 69 -11.92 -23.43 -29.90
C GLU A 69 -12.59 -23.25 -31.29
N ASN A 70 -12.40 -24.18 -32.22
CA ASN A 70 -13.02 -24.14 -33.55
C ASN A 70 -14.57 -24.13 -33.55
N HIS A 71 -15.21 -24.41 -32.42
CA HIS A 71 -16.67 -24.44 -32.29
C HIS A 71 -17.27 -23.17 -31.70
N PHE A 72 -16.46 -22.14 -31.50
CA PHE A 72 -16.86 -20.83 -31.02
C PHE A 72 -16.58 -19.82 -32.14
N LEU A 73 -17.42 -18.79 -32.27
CA LEU A 73 -17.15 -17.70 -33.20
C LEU A 73 -15.95 -16.89 -32.69
N ALA A 74 -15.28 -16.12 -33.56
CA ALA A 74 -14.17 -15.25 -33.13
C ALA A 74 -14.59 -14.20 -32.09
N GLU A 75 -15.88 -13.84 -32.07
CA GLU A 75 -16.52 -12.99 -31.06
C GLU A 75 -16.85 -13.73 -29.74
N ASP A 76 -16.92 -15.06 -29.76
CA ASP A 76 -17.08 -15.92 -28.59
C ASP A 76 -15.73 -16.30 -27.95
N ILE A 77 -14.61 -16.12 -28.68
CA ILE A 77 -13.23 -16.31 -28.21
C ILE A 77 -12.50 -14.97 -28.30
N GLU A 78 -12.66 -14.15 -27.27
CA GLU A 78 -11.87 -12.94 -27.13
C GLU A 78 -10.44 -13.32 -26.75
N LEU A 79 -9.55 -13.38 -27.74
CA LEU A 79 -8.12 -13.66 -27.57
C LEU A 79 -7.37 -12.33 -27.35
N THR A 80 -7.51 -11.76 -26.15
CA THR A 80 -6.71 -10.59 -25.73
C THR A 80 -5.36 -11.04 -25.18
N SER A 81 -4.31 -10.87 -25.98
CA SER A 81 -2.93 -11.04 -25.54
C SER A 81 -2.54 -9.99 -24.48
N PHE A 82 -1.93 -10.51 -23.40
CA PHE A 82 -1.38 -9.88 -22.19
C PHE A 82 -2.34 -9.59 -21.02
N VAL A 83 -2.45 -10.64 -20.18
CA VAL A 83 -2.79 -10.68 -18.75
C VAL A 83 -3.64 -9.51 -18.23
N ASP A 84 -4.93 -9.63 -18.49
CA ASP A 84 -5.95 -9.21 -17.55
C ASP A 84 -5.93 -10.21 -16.37
N LEU A 85 -5.64 -9.73 -15.15
CA LEU A 85 -5.75 -10.52 -13.91
C LEU A 85 -7.21 -10.56 -13.39
N GLY A 86 -8.19 -10.22 -14.22
CA GLY A 86 -9.59 -10.49 -13.94
C GLY A 86 -9.96 -11.91 -14.34
N GLU A 87 -9.76 -12.90 -13.47
CA GLU A 87 -10.64 -14.07 -13.55
C GLU A 87 -12.11 -13.59 -13.49
N PRO A 88 -13.05 -14.21 -14.21
CA PRO A 88 -14.49 -13.97 -14.00
C PRO A 88 -14.93 -14.18 -12.54
N ASP A 89 -14.14 -14.91 -11.74
CA ASP A 89 -14.36 -15.12 -10.32
C ASP A 89 -13.95 -13.91 -9.46
N LEU A 90 -13.18 -12.94 -9.95
CA LEU A 90 -12.91 -11.69 -9.22
C LEU A 90 -14.18 -10.83 -9.11
N TYR A 91 -15.03 -10.87 -10.14
CA TYR A 91 -16.40 -10.32 -10.11
C TYR A 91 -17.35 -11.09 -9.18
N SER A 92 -16.93 -12.20 -8.56
CA SER A 92 -17.72 -12.79 -7.47
C SER A 92 -17.48 -12.08 -6.13
N THR A 93 -16.30 -11.46 -5.95
CA THR A 93 -15.96 -10.65 -4.77
C THR A 93 -16.42 -9.19 -4.91
N PHE A 94 -16.38 -8.67 -6.15
CA PHE A 94 -17.01 -7.41 -6.54
C PHE A 94 -18.34 -7.72 -7.19
N GLN A 95 -19.47 -7.57 -6.47
CA GLN A 95 -20.79 -7.71 -7.09
C GLN A 95 -20.83 -6.88 -8.39
N LYS A 96 -21.26 -7.50 -9.51
CA LYS A 96 -21.58 -6.76 -10.74
C LYS A 96 -22.67 -5.75 -10.40
N GLU A 97 -22.24 -4.52 -10.15
CA GLU A 97 -23.10 -3.40 -9.84
C GLU A 97 -23.03 -2.45 -11.04
N ASP A 98 -24.13 -2.26 -11.76
CA ASP A 98 -24.26 -1.33 -12.89
C ASP A 98 -24.16 0.12 -12.41
N SER A 99 -22.96 0.50 -12.03
CA SER A 99 -22.74 1.75 -11.32
C SER A 99 -21.36 2.32 -11.60
N LEU A 100 -21.28 3.65 -11.62
CA LEU A 100 -20.05 4.34 -11.95
C LEU A 100 -19.01 4.14 -10.84
N ALA A 101 -17.84 3.66 -11.24
CA ALA A 101 -16.67 3.60 -10.38
C ALA A 101 -16.22 5.02 -9.98
N SER A 102 -15.78 5.18 -8.73
CA SER A 102 -15.27 6.45 -8.20
C SER A 102 -13.76 6.41 -7.92
N HIS A 103 -13.17 5.22 -7.84
CA HIS A 103 -11.76 5.01 -7.51
C HIS A 103 -11.17 3.90 -8.38
N VAL A 104 -9.84 3.94 -8.55
CA VAL A 104 -9.07 2.87 -9.19
C VAL A 104 -8.06 2.34 -8.18
N LEU A 105 -8.16 1.05 -7.83
CA LEU A 105 -7.12 0.34 -7.09
C LEU A 105 -6.00 -0.03 -8.04
N VAL A 106 -4.75 0.14 -7.62
CA VAL A 106 -3.58 -0.26 -8.40
C VAL A 106 -2.63 -1.03 -7.50
N TYR A 107 -2.24 -2.22 -7.92
CA TYR A 107 -1.10 -2.92 -7.33
C TYR A 107 0.15 -2.51 -8.10
N PHE A 108 1.00 -1.70 -7.48
CA PHE A 108 2.20 -1.15 -8.09
C PHE A 108 3.44 -1.77 -7.47
N ILE A 109 4.31 -2.32 -8.30
CA ILE A 109 5.48 -3.08 -7.90
C ILE A 109 6.71 -2.18 -7.98
N ARG A 110 7.50 -2.19 -6.92
CA ARG A 110 8.75 -1.44 -6.80
C ARG A 110 9.87 -2.38 -6.39
N GLY A 111 10.93 -2.40 -7.19
CA GLY A 111 12.18 -3.09 -6.89
C GLY A 111 12.93 -2.41 -5.75
N ILE A 112 13.40 -3.22 -4.82
CA ILE A 112 14.17 -2.76 -3.65
C ILE A 112 15.66 -2.72 -4.00
N ALA A 113 16.15 -3.80 -4.61
CA ALA A 113 17.53 -3.91 -5.12
C ALA A 113 17.66 -3.62 -6.63
N SER A 114 16.59 -3.10 -7.26
CA SER A 114 16.59 -2.74 -8.69
C SER A 114 15.72 -1.51 -8.95
N ASP A 115 15.80 -0.97 -10.16
CA ASP A 115 14.96 0.13 -10.63
C ASP A 115 13.63 -0.33 -11.24
N LEU A 116 13.29 -1.62 -11.09
CA LEU A 116 12.03 -2.19 -11.57
C LEU A 116 10.85 -1.45 -10.95
N LYS A 117 10.00 -0.85 -11.78
CA LYS A 117 8.78 -0.17 -11.34
C LYS A 117 7.68 -0.38 -12.37
N PHE A 118 6.57 -0.99 -12.00
CA PHE A 118 5.44 -1.18 -12.91
C PHE A 118 4.12 -1.36 -12.16
N ALA A 119 3.02 -0.94 -12.78
CA ALA A 119 1.68 -1.32 -12.31
C ALA A 119 1.41 -2.76 -12.76
N LEU A 120 1.17 -3.68 -11.83
CA LEU A 120 0.84 -5.09 -12.14
C LEU A 120 -0.58 -5.18 -12.71
N CYS A 121 -1.56 -4.69 -11.96
CA CYS A 121 -2.97 -4.67 -12.32
C CYS A 121 -3.68 -3.47 -11.69
N HIS A 122 -4.88 -3.18 -12.20
CA HIS A 122 -5.75 -2.15 -11.66
C HIS A 122 -7.22 -2.58 -11.70
N PHE A 123 -8.01 -2.10 -10.74
CA PHE A 123 -9.41 -2.46 -10.59
C PHE A 123 -10.27 -1.21 -10.40
N ALA A 124 -11.38 -1.15 -11.12
CA ALA A 124 -12.39 -0.11 -10.94
C ALA A 124 -13.22 -0.40 -9.69
N THR A 125 -13.39 0.58 -8.81
CA THR A 125 -14.09 0.39 -7.54
C THR A 125 -14.90 1.62 -7.15
N LYS A 126 -15.86 1.45 -6.24
CA LYS A 126 -16.53 2.57 -5.54
C LYS A 126 -15.88 2.91 -4.19
N GLY A 127 -14.74 2.30 -3.91
CA GLY A 127 -14.21 2.12 -2.57
C GLY A 127 -14.09 0.62 -2.27
N LEU A 128 -13.11 0.28 -1.45
CA LEU A 128 -12.74 -1.09 -1.15
C LEU A 128 -12.94 -1.40 0.32
N THR A 129 -13.48 -2.59 0.59
CA THR A 129 -13.44 -3.16 1.94
C THR A 129 -12.16 -3.96 2.14
N SER A 130 -11.76 -4.15 3.40
CA SER A 130 -10.62 -5.01 3.74
C SER A 130 -10.79 -6.46 3.27
N PHE A 131 -12.05 -6.94 3.22
CA PHE A 131 -12.39 -8.30 2.76
C PHE A 131 -12.23 -8.45 1.24
N GLN A 132 -12.47 -7.39 0.47
CA GLN A 132 -12.22 -7.37 -0.97
C GLN A 132 -10.73 -7.25 -1.29
N LEU A 133 -9.97 -6.48 -0.48
CA LEU A 133 -8.52 -6.33 -0.64
C LEU A 133 -7.76 -7.64 -0.41
N MET A 134 -8.24 -8.50 0.51
CA MET A 134 -7.55 -9.72 0.91
C MET A 134 -7.29 -10.70 -0.26
N PRO A 135 -8.31 -11.16 -1.02
CA PRO A 135 -8.10 -12.09 -2.13
C PRO A 135 -7.28 -11.44 -3.26
N THR A 136 -7.59 -10.20 -3.65
CA THR A 136 -6.88 -9.52 -4.75
C THR A 136 -5.41 -9.26 -4.42
N PHE A 137 -5.10 -8.99 -3.15
CA PHE A 137 -3.72 -8.83 -2.69
C PHE A 137 -2.96 -10.15 -2.80
N TRP A 138 -3.50 -11.23 -2.25
CA TRP A 138 -2.80 -12.52 -2.29
C TRP A 138 -2.70 -13.09 -3.70
N GLU A 139 -3.67 -12.85 -4.57
CA GLU A 139 -3.53 -13.19 -5.98
C GLU A 139 -2.37 -12.43 -6.63
N ALA A 140 -2.26 -11.12 -6.41
CA ALA A 140 -1.12 -10.33 -6.89
C ALA A 140 0.22 -10.86 -6.34
N VAL A 141 0.28 -11.20 -5.05
CA VAL A 141 1.47 -11.84 -4.45
C VAL A 141 1.77 -13.19 -5.11
N GLY A 142 0.76 -14.04 -5.30
CA GLY A 142 0.90 -15.36 -5.92
C GLY A 142 1.43 -15.29 -7.35
N VAL A 143 0.96 -14.34 -8.15
CA VAL A 143 1.50 -14.09 -9.50
C VAL A 143 2.98 -13.73 -9.45
N LEU A 144 3.34 -12.79 -8.57
CA LEU A 144 4.73 -12.34 -8.44
C LEU A 144 5.66 -13.47 -7.99
N GLU A 145 5.26 -14.21 -6.96
CA GLU A 145 6.06 -15.27 -6.35
C GLU A 145 6.16 -16.52 -7.24
N LEU A 146 5.01 -17.04 -7.68
CA LEU A 146 4.94 -18.34 -8.36
C LEU A 146 5.27 -18.21 -9.84
N THR A 147 4.82 -17.15 -10.50
CA THR A 147 4.93 -16.99 -11.96
C THR A 147 6.14 -16.13 -12.33
N CYS A 148 6.25 -14.94 -11.76
CA CYS A 148 7.34 -14.01 -12.10
C CYS A 148 8.66 -14.33 -11.39
N LYS A 149 8.64 -15.20 -10.36
CA LYS A 149 9.79 -15.51 -9.50
C LYS A 149 10.39 -14.26 -8.85
N LEU A 150 9.54 -13.29 -8.51
CA LEU A 150 9.90 -12.06 -7.80
C LEU A 150 9.51 -12.19 -6.33
N TYR A 151 10.45 -11.92 -5.44
CA TYR A 151 10.25 -12.08 -4.01
C TYR A 151 9.52 -10.86 -3.44
N VAL A 152 8.29 -11.07 -2.99
CA VAL A 152 7.47 -10.04 -2.35
C VAL A 152 7.78 -9.98 -0.86
N ILE A 153 8.49 -8.94 -0.45
CA ILE A 153 8.94 -8.79 0.94
C ILE A 153 8.17 -7.74 1.72
N ALA A 154 7.56 -6.76 1.06
CA ALA A 154 6.87 -5.68 1.74
C ALA A 154 5.62 -5.23 0.99
N ALA A 155 4.61 -4.80 1.73
CA ALA A 155 3.41 -4.16 1.21
C ALA A 155 3.17 -2.82 1.91
N VAL A 156 3.13 -1.75 1.12
CA VAL A 156 2.92 -0.38 1.60
C VAL A 156 1.51 0.05 1.25
N SER A 157 0.81 0.70 2.18
CA SER A 157 -0.49 1.32 1.90
C SER A 157 -0.68 2.62 2.69
N ASP A 158 -1.67 3.40 2.27
CA ASP A 158 -2.06 4.59 3.01
C ASP A 158 -2.72 4.23 4.36
N GLY A 159 -2.90 5.26 5.18
CA GLY A 159 -3.56 5.11 6.47
C GLY A 159 -5.09 5.00 6.40
N ALA A 160 -5.72 4.55 5.31
CA ALA A 160 -7.19 4.44 5.24
C ALA A 160 -7.74 3.29 6.11
N ALA A 161 -9.00 3.40 6.53
CA ALA A 161 -9.62 2.42 7.44
C ALA A 161 -9.65 0.98 6.86
N PRO A 162 -9.97 0.75 5.58
CA PRO A 162 -9.91 -0.57 4.97
C PRO A 162 -8.51 -1.17 5.00
N ASN A 163 -7.46 -0.38 4.72
CA ASN A 163 -6.07 -0.83 4.71
C ASN A 163 -5.56 -1.22 6.10
N ARG A 164 -5.87 -0.42 7.13
CA ARG A 164 -5.52 -0.78 8.52
C ARG A 164 -6.24 -2.04 9.00
N LYS A 165 -7.51 -2.22 8.61
CA LYS A 165 -8.25 -3.46 8.92
C LYS A 165 -7.68 -4.65 8.14
N PHE A 166 -7.28 -4.45 6.89
CA PHE A 166 -6.61 -5.46 6.07
C PHE A 166 -5.33 -5.96 6.75
N TYR A 167 -4.47 -5.07 7.29
CA TYR A 167 -3.31 -5.50 8.08
C TYR A 167 -3.73 -6.31 9.30
N ARG A 168 -4.69 -5.83 10.11
CA ARG A 168 -5.17 -6.56 11.29
C ARG A 168 -5.72 -7.95 10.98
N MET A 169 -6.41 -8.12 9.84
CA MET A 169 -6.90 -9.42 9.41
C MET A 169 -5.78 -10.44 9.18
N HIS A 170 -4.53 -10.01 9.01
CA HIS A 170 -3.41 -10.93 8.85
C HIS A 170 -2.87 -11.53 10.15
N SER A 171 -3.41 -11.16 11.32
CA SER A 171 -3.00 -11.77 12.60
C SER A 171 -3.17 -13.29 12.62
N MET A 172 -4.11 -13.83 11.84
CA MET A 172 -4.36 -15.27 11.73
C MET A 172 -3.30 -16.04 10.94
N PHE A 173 -2.36 -15.34 10.28
CA PHE A 173 -1.30 -15.95 9.49
C PHE A 173 0.05 -15.94 10.20
N ASP A 174 0.11 -15.53 11.47
CA ASP A 174 1.35 -15.49 12.23
C ASP A 174 1.12 -15.71 13.72
N ASP A 175 1.13 -16.98 14.13
CA ASP A 175 0.99 -17.38 15.54
C ASP A 175 2.17 -16.91 16.41
N LYS A 176 3.26 -16.42 15.81
CA LYS A 176 4.46 -15.92 16.51
C LYS A 176 4.44 -14.41 16.71
N LEU A 177 3.35 -13.72 16.34
CA LEU A 177 3.22 -12.29 16.54
C LEU A 177 2.96 -11.98 18.02
N ASP A 178 4.03 -11.69 18.77
CA ASP A 178 3.98 -11.38 20.20
C ASP A 178 3.67 -9.89 20.49
N CYS A 179 2.93 -9.22 19.61
CA CYS A 179 2.58 -7.81 19.81
C CYS A 179 1.16 -7.49 19.33
N ASN A 180 0.55 -6.46 19.93
CA ASN A 180 -0.80 -6.02 19.61
C ASN A 180 -0.94 -5.35 18.22
N VAL A 181 0.17 -5.23 17.48
CA VAL A 181 0.24 -4.49 16.22
C VAL A 181 0.67 -5.43 15.09
N VAL A 182 -0.26 -5.71 14.18
CA VAL A 182 0.01 -6.55 13.00
C VAL A 182 0.82 -5.76 11.99
N HIS A 183 2.12 -5.98 12.00
CA HIS A 183 3.09 -5.33 11.12
C HIS A 183 3.71 -6.31 10.11
N ARG A 184 3.44 -7.61 10.25
CA ARG A 184 3.88 -8.64 9.29
C ARG A 184 2.92 -9.82 9.27
N CYS A 185 3.12 -10.71 8.31
CA CYS A 185 2.50 -12.03 8.25
C CYS A 185 3.40 -13.03 7.55
N ILE A 186 3.14 -14.33 7.71
CA ILE A 186 3.79 -15.36 6.87
C ILE A 186 3.30 -15.18 5.42
N ASN A 187 4.22 -15.26 4.46
CA ASN A 187 3.85 -15.25 3.05
C ASN A 187 3.25 -16.62 2.67
N ILE A 188 1.96 -16.68 2.28
CA ILE A 188 1.27 -17.95 2.02
C ILE A 188 1.84 -18.72 0.81
N TYR A 189 2.55 -18.04 -0.09
CA TYR A 189 3.22 -18.64 -1.24
C TYR A 189 4.72 -18.88 -1.00
N ALA A 190 5.26 -18.37 0.10
CA ALA A 190 6.66 -18.48 0.50
C ALA A 190 6.78 -18.59 2.05
N PRO A 191 6.33 -19.71 2.66
CA PRO A 191 6.17 -19.81 4.12
C PRO A 191 7.47 -19.70 4.93
N GLU A 192 8.62 -19.77 4.26
CA GLU A 192 9.95 -19.60 4.86
C GLU A 192 10.27 -18.16 5.26
N ARG A 193 9.46 -17.18 4.81
CA ARG A 193 9.70 -15.75 5.09
C ARG A 193 8.42 -14.98 5.38
N TYR A 194 8.62 -13.86 6.06
CA TYR A 194 7.55 -12.91 6.32
C TYR A 194 7.38 -11.93 5.16
N LEU A 195 6.19 -11.36 5.12
CA LEU A 195 5.84 -10.17 4.36
C LEU A 195 5.55 -9.07 5.38
N TRP A 196 6.28 -7.94 5.28
CA TRP A 196 6.15 -6.81 6.21
C TRP A 196 5.23 -5.71 5.67
N PHE A 197 4.39 -5.17 6.53
CA PHE A 197 3.44 -4.11 6.23
C PHE A 197 4.00 -2.74 6.62
N PHE A 198 3.80 -1.74 5.76
CA PHE A 198 4.21 -0.37 6.02
C PHE A 198 3.06 0.60 5.81
N ALA A 199 2.83 1.46 6.81
CA ALA A 199 2.05 2.66 6.57
C ALA A 199 2.95 3.71 5.92
N ASP A 200 2.41 4.46 4.98
CA ASP A 200 3.21 5.44 4.24
C ASP A 200 3.80 6.53 5.15
N ALA A 201 5.13 6.54 5.32
CA ALA A 201 5.83 7.43 6.24
C ALA A 201 5.64 8.94 5.91
N PRO A 202 5.74 9.38 4.64
CA PRO A 202 5.32 10.73 4.21
C PRO A 202 3.93 11.12 4.71
N HIS A 203 2.94 10.23 4.58
CA HIS A 203 1.58 10.44 5.09
C HIS A 203 1.53 10.52 6.61
N LEU A 204 2.30 9.72 7.35
CA LEU A 204 2.34 9.77 8.80
C LEU A 204 2.84 11.13 9.30
N ILE A 205 3.90 11.67 8.70
CA ILE A 205 4.41 13.03 9.02
C ILE A 205 3.35 14.09 8.75
N LYS A 206 2.66 14.01 7.60
CA LYS A 206 1.53 14.90 7.30
C LYS A 206 0.44 14.82 8.38
N THR A 207 0.00 13.62 8.76
CA THR A 207 -1.08 13.47 9.74
C THR A 207 -0.66 13.91 11.15
N ALA A 208 0.62 13.71 11.51
CA ALA A 208 1.15 14.17 12.77
C ALA A 208 1.24 15.70 12.84
N ARG A 209 1.69 16.35 11.75
CA ARG A 209 1.62 17.80 11.60
C ARG A 209 0.19 18.29 11.74
N ASN A 210 -0.76 17.64 11.08
CA ASN A 210 -2.17 18.03 11.14
C ASN A 210 -2.75 17.88 12.58
N CYS A 211 -2.30 16.89 13.35
CA CYS A 211 -2.65 16.77 14.77
C CYS A 211 -2.10 17.96 15.58
N LEU A 212 -0.86 18.36 15.34
CA LEU A 212 -0.26 19.53 15.99
C LEU A 212 -0.96 20.83 15.57
N TYR A 213 -1.27 21.00 14.29
CA TYR A 213 -2.01 22.15 13.77
C TYR A 213 -3.36 22.30 14.47
N HIS A 214 -4.10 21.20 14.64
CA HIS A 214 -5.38 21.26 15.34
C HIS A 214 -5.28 21.40 16.86
N SER A 215 -4.06 21.47 17.40
CA SER A 215 -3.77 21.75 18.80
C SER A 215 -3.60 23.25 19.02
N GLY A 216 -4.71 23.91 19.32
CA GLY A 216 -4.76 25.36 19.53
C GLY A 216 -4.97 26.20 18.26
N ASP A 217 -5.11 25.59 17.08
CA ASP A 217 -5.42 26.26 15.81
C ASP A 217 -6.35 25.40 14.92
N GLY A 218 -6.65 25.85 13.70
CA GLY A 218 -7.56 25.24 12.74
C GLY A 218 -8.96 25.09 13.32
N ARG A 219 -9.49 23.86 13.31
CA ARG A 219 -10.77 23.53 13.93
C ARG A 219 -10.68 23.33 15.45
N GLY A 220 -9.50 23.45 16.06
CA GLY A 220 -9.28 23.21 17.48
C GLY A 220 -9.66 21.81 17.95
N THR A 221 -9.63 20.82 17.06
CA THR A 221 -10.11 19.45 17.38
C THR A 221 -9.14 18.68 18.27
N ARG A 222 -7.91 19.17 18.47
CA ARG A 222 -6.91 18.58 19.35
C ARG A 222 -6.51 19.55 20.46
N SER A 223 -5.92 18.99 21.51
CA SER A 223 -5.40 19.70 22.67
C SER A 223 -4.23 18.90 23.21
N LEU A 224 -3.22 18.70 22.35
CA LEU A 224 -2.11 17.78 22.56
C LEU A 224 -1.37 18.11 23.86
N TRP A 225 -1.13 17.09 24.67
CA TRP A 225 -0.50 17.24 25.97
C TRP A 225 0.35 16.01 26.26
N ASN A 226 1.61 16.23 26.60
CA ASN A 226 2.58 15.18 26.91
C ASN A 226 3.35 15.56 28.17
N ASP A 227 3.25 14.72 29.20
CA ASP A 227 4.04 14.82 30.44
C ASP A 227 4.16 16.25 31.02
N GLY A 228 3.02 16.87 31.31
CA GLY A 228 2.96 18.23 31.87
C GLY A 228 3.07 19.35 30.82
N GLN A 229 3.51 19.04 29.59
CA GLN A 229 3.76 20.03 28.54
C GLN A 229 2.64 20.04 27.51
N GLN A 230 2.24 21.23 27.07
CA GLN A 230 1.30 21.40 25.96
C GLN A 230 2.05 21.46 24.62
N LEU A 231 1.51 20.76 23.63
CA LEU A 231 2.03 20.82 22.26
C LEU A 231 1.10 21.72 21.46
N ILE A 232 1.54 22.93 21.11
CA ILE A 232 0.67 23.99 20.58
C ILE A 232 1.21 24.50 19.26
N TRP A 233 0.35 24.59 18.25
CA TRP A 233 0.71 25.11 16.92
C TRP A 233 1.21 26.56 16.96
N TYR A 234 0.62 27.38 17.83
CA TYR A 234 0.96 28.79 17.99
C TYR A 234 2.45 29.05 18.17
N TYR A 235 3.19 28.16 18.83
CA TYR A 235 4.64 28.34 19.01
C TYR A 235 5.40 28.34 17.68
N ILE A 236 4.94 27.56 16.68
CA ILE A 236 5.51 27.56 15.33
C ILE A 236 5.07 28.81 14.56
N THR A 237 3.80 29.21 14.70
CA THR A 237 3.30 30.47 14.12
C THR A 237 4.11 31.68 14.60
N ARG A 238 4.42 31.71 15.91
CA ARG A 238 5.22 32.78 16.52
C ARG A 238 6.61 32.90 15.89
N ILE A 239 7.28 31.79 15.56
CA ILE A 239 8.57 31.81 14.85
C ILE A 239 8.45 32.61 13.54
N VAL A 240 7.46 32.26 12.72
CA VAL A 240 7.29 32.88 11.39
C VAL A 240 6.89 34.36 11.53
N ASP A 241 6.01 34.68 12.48
CA ASP A 241 5.57 36.05 12.71
C ASP A 241 6.72 36.95 13.22
N ASP A 242 7.58 36.43 14.11
CA ASP A 242 8.74 37.15 14.62
C ASP A 242 9.78 37.37 13.51
N GLU A 243 10.05 36.36 12.67
CA GLU A 243 10.92 36.51 11.49
C GLU A 243 10.39 37.54 10.50
N MET A 244 9.06 37.58 10.28
CA MET A 244 8.43 38.56 9.40
C MET A 244 8.52 39.98 9.93
N LYS A 245 8.38 40.18 11.25
CA LYS A 245 8.51 41.50 11.88
C LYS A 245 9.95 42.01 11.83
N ASN A 246 10.92 41.13 12.06
CA ASN A 246 12.34 41.50 12.14
C ASN A 246 13.03 41.57 10.76
N GLY A 247 12.41 41.02 9.71
CA GLY A 247 12.95 41.01 8.34
C GLY A 247 14.14 40.03 8.13
N LEU A 248 14.62 39.39 9.19
CA LEU A 248 15.68 38.38 9.17
C LEU A 248 15.11 37.00 9.47
N LYS A 249 15.41 36.02 8.60
CA LYS A 249 14.94 34.64 8.75
C LYS A 249 16.02 33.73 9.31
N ILE A 250 15.76 33.11 10.45
CA ILE A 250 16.61 32.07 11.05
C ILE A 250 16.35 30.73 10.38
N ILE A 251 15.10 30.44 9.98
CA ILE A 251 14.71 29.31 9.12
C ILE A 251 14.15 29.83 7.80
N PRO A 252 14.99 30.10 6.78
CA PRO A 252 14.54 30.63 5.49
C PRO A 252 13.47 29.78 4.79
N LYS A 253 13.42 28.48 5.11
CA LYS A 253 12.47 27.52 4.55
C LYS A 253 11.05 27.71 5.06
N LEU A 254 10.86 28.26 6.27
CA LEU A 254 9.53 28.51 6.80
C LEU A 254 8.93 29.79 6.18
N THR A 255 7.67 29.67 5.82
CA THR A 255 6.89 30.70 5.13
C THR A 255 5.47 30.70 5.67
N GLN A 256 4.67 31.69 5.26
CA GLN A 256 3.27 31.76 5.65
C GLN A 256 2.47 30.49 5.31
N ASP A 257 2.79 29.83 4.18
CA ASP A 257 2.13 28.59 3.75
C ASP A 257 2.35 27.42 4.71
N HIS A 258 3.39 27.49 5.55
CA HIS A 258 3.67 26.48 6.57
C HIS A 258 2.77 26.61 7.79
N ILE A 259 2.27 27.82 8.08
CA ILE A 259 1.49 28.13 9.29
C ILE A 259 0.01 28.37 8.98
N LYS A 260 -0.31 29.00 7.85
CA LYS A 260 -1.69 29.19 7.35
C LYS A 260 -2.03 28.09 6.36
N LEU A 261 -2.54 26.98 6.88
CA LEU A 261 -2.77 25.79 6.08
C LEU A 261 -4.04 25.89 5.23
N SER A 262 -3.87 26.07 3.92
CA SER A 262 -4.93 25.91 2.91
C SER A 262 -5.23 24.43 2.63
N ALA A 263 -6.29 24.12 1.89
CA ALA A 263 -6.59 22.74 1.46
C ALA A 263 -5.40 22.08 0.72
N TYR A 264 -4.64 22.86 -0.05
CA TYR A 264 -3.42 22.40 -0.70
C TYR A 264 -2.26 22.20 0.30
N SER A 265 -2.00 23.19 1.15
CA SER A 265 -0.89 23.14 2.12
C SER A 265 -1.07 22.06 3.19
N VAL A 266 -2.31 21.69 3.53
CA VAL A 266 -2.65 20.57 4.44
C VAL A 266 -2.17 19.23 3.86
N MET A 267 -2.22 19.06 2.53
CA MET A 267 -1.83 17.82 1.85
C MET A 267 -0.35 17.75 1.50
N ASN A 268 0.37 18.87 1.56
CA ASN A 268 1.76 18.95 1.14
C ASN A 268 2.74 18.40 2.20
N VAL A 269 3.31 17.23 1.93
CA VAL A 269 4.28 16.57 2.82
C VAL A 269 5.56 17.40 3.01
N ARG A 270 6.03 18.13 1.98
CA ARG A 270 7.24 18.96 2.09
C ARG A 270 7.06 20.03 3.18
N LEU A 271 5.91 20.71 3.19
CA LEU A 271 5.60 21.70 4.22
C LEU A 271 5.53 21.04 5.60
N ALA A 272 4.93 19.85 5.70
CA ALA A 272 4.84 19.13 6.96
C ALA A 272 6.21 18.73 7.53
N ALA A 273 7.10 18.19 6.70
CA ALA A 273 8.45 17.81 7.08
C ALA A 273 9.32 19.03 7.45
N GLN A 274 9.12 20.18 6.80
CA GLN A 274 9.83 21.43 7.14
C GLN A 274 9.39 21.99 8.50
N VAL A 275 8.10 21.90 8.81
CA VAL A 275 7.56 22.26 10.13
C VAL A 275 8.07 21.32 11.22
N LEU A 276 7.98 20.01 10.99
CA LEU A 276 8.41 18.98 11.94
C LEU A 276 9.90 18.65 11.77
N SER A 277 10.76 19.66 11.92
CA SER A 277 12.20 19.53 11.71
C SER A 277 13.02 19.79 12.96
N SER A 278 14.24 19.25 13.01
CA SER A 278 15.23 19.54 14.05
C SER A 278 15.58 21.02 14.13
N SER A 279 15.57 21.76 13.01
CA SER A 279 15.80 23.21 13.00
C SER A 279 14.72 23.96 13.79
N VAL A 280 13.44 23.60 13.62
CA VAL A 280 12.32 24.18 14.39
C VAL A 280 12.45 23.81 15.87
N SER A 281 12.75 22.54 16.17
CA SER A 281 13.01 22.10 17.55
C SER A 281 14.11 22.92 18.22
N ASN A 282 15.25 23.11 17.55
CA ASN A 282 16.39 23.83 18.10
C ASN A 282 16.07 25.30 18.36
N ILE A 283 15.26 25.93 17.50
CA ILE A 283 14.86 27.32 17.73
C ILE A 283 13.91 27.45 18.92
N LEU A 284 12.92 26.56 19.02
CA LEU A 284 12.02 26.51 20.17
C LEU A 284 12.80 26.35 21.49
N LYS A 285 13.76 25.42 21.53
CA LYS A 285 14.59 25.18 22.73
C LYS A 285 15.50 26.35 23.12
N ASN A 286 16.06 27.07 22.13
CA ASN A 286 17.12 28.06 22.40
C ASN A 286 16.62 29.51 22.48
N TYR A 287 15.53 29.84 21.81
CA TYR A 287 15.06 31.24 21.66
C TYR A 287 13.69 31.50 22.26
N TYR A 288 12.98 30.46 22.71
CA TYR A 288 11.64 30.57 23.26
C TYR A 288 11.56 29.98 24.67
N PRO A 289 10.53 30.33 25.47
CA PRO A 289 10.43 29.86 26.85
C PRO A 289 10.25 28.34 26.94
N ASP A 290 10.47 27.81 28.15
CA ASP A 290 10.42 26.37 28.45
C ASP A 290 9.04 25.73 28.19
N ASP A 291 7.98 26.53 28.10
CA ASP A 291 6.63 26.08 27.72
C ASP A 291 6.56 25.51 26.30
N THR A 292 7.56 25.79 25.45
CA THR A 292 7.67 25.27 24.09
C THR A 292 8.36 23.91 23.98
N ASN A 293 8.98 23.43 25.07
CA ASN A 293 9.81 22.21 25.07
C ASN A 293 9.06 20.97 24.57
N GLY A 294 7.76 20.84 24.86
CA GLY A 294 6.96 19.70 24.41
C GLY A 294 6.78 19.69 22.90
N THR A 295 6.54 20.87 22.31
CA THR A 295 6.43 21.04 20.85
C THR A 295 7.77 20.83 20.17
N ALA A 296 8.85 21.34 20.77
CA ALA A 296 10.21 21.12 20.27
C ALA A 296 10.56 19.63 20.25
N LYS A 297 10.29 18.92 21.35
CA LYS A 297 10.57 17.48 21.46
C LYS A 297 9.77 16.66 20.45
N PHE A 298 8.51 17.03 20.21
CA PHE A 298 7.69 16.41 19.17
C PHE A 298 8.27 16.59 17.77
N CYS A 299 8.72 17.81 17.43
CA CYS A 299 9.36 18.08 16.13
C CYS A 299 10.65 17.27 15.97
N GLU A 300 11.50 17.22 17.00
CA GLU A 300 12.74 16.43 17.01
C GLU A 300 12.49 14.93 16.82
N MET A 301 11.53 14.36 17.55
CA MET A 301 11.19 12.93 17.45
C MET A 301 10.70 12.57 16.04
N LEU A 302 9.87 13.41 15.43
CA LEU A 302 9.34 13.13 14.09
C LEU A 302 10.35 13.40 12.97
N ASP A 303 11.23 14.39 13.10
CA ASP A 303 12.33 14.62 12.15
C ASP A 303 13.27 13.40 12.10
N SER A 304 13.73 12.94 13.26
CA SER A 304 14.61 11.76 13.36
C SER A 304 13.94 10.48 12.88
N PHE A 305 12.66 10.26 13.22
CA PHE A 305 11.89 9.14 12.68
C PHE A 305 11.78 9.20 11.15
N PHE A 306 11.48 10.37 10.58
CA PHE A 306 11.32 10.51 9.14
C PHE A 306 12.64 10.34 8.40
N ASP A 307 13.73 10.87 8.93
CA ASP A 307 15.06 10.71 8.36
C ASP A 307 15.45 9.22 8.27
N CYS A 308 15.15 8.42 9.30
CA CYS A 308 15.36 6.96 9.29
C CYS A 308 14.57 6.25 8.18
N LEU A 309 13.39 6.77 7.80
CA LEU A 309 12.48 6.12 6.85
C LEU A 309 12.52 6.69 5.44
N ASN A 310 13.28 7.76 5.21
CA ASN A 310 13.35 8.45 3.92
C ASN A 310 14.78 8.48 3.37
N VAL A 311 15.56 7.44 3.64
CA VAL A 311 16.92 7.30 3.13
C VAL A 311 16.89 6.95 1.65
N ARG A 312 17.36 7.89 0.81
CA ARG A 312 17.29 7.79 -0.66
C ARG A 312 18.59 7.35 -1.32
N ASN A 313 19.72 7.76 -0.76
CA ASN A 313 21.04 7.51 -1.32
C ASN A 313 22.12 7.65 -0.22
N SER A 314 23.36 7.32 -0.57
CA SER A 314 24.50 7.33 0.36
C SER A 314 25.07 8.72 0.68
N SER A 315 24.76 9.74 -0.12
CA SER A 315 25.39 11.06 -0.02
C SER A 315 24.53 12.09 0.73
N GLU A 316 23.21 11.95 0.69
CA GLU A 316 22.27 12.94 1.21
C GLU A 316 22.44 13.18 2.72
N GLY A 317 22.56 12.11 3.50
CA GLY A 317 22.81 12.21 4.94
C GLY A 317 24.13 12.92 5.27
N ILE A 318 25.18 12.71 4.46
CA ILE A 318 26.48 13.37 4.62
C ILE A 318 26.35 14.86 4.30
N MET A 319 25.80 15.20 3.13
CA MET A 319 25.64 16.58 2.67
C MET A 319 24.77 17.41 3.62
N LYS A 320 23.69 16.82 4.13
CA LYS A 320 22.77 17.48 5.07
C LYS A 320 23.23 17.40 6.52
N ARG A 321 24.33 16.69 6.81
CA ARG A 321 24.83 16.42 8.16
C ARG A 321 23.74 15.82 9.07
N LYS A 322 22.98 14.87 8.52
CA LYS A 322 21.90 14.15 9.20
C LYS A 322 22.28 12.66 9.31
N PRO A 323 22.85 12.21 10.44
CA PRO A 323 23.25 10.81 10.63
C PRO A 323 22.09 9.82 10.47
N PHE A 324 20.89 10.24 10.86
CA PHE A 324 19.67 9.44 10.77
C PHE A 324 19.27 9.13 9.33
N LEU A 325 19.72 9.94 8.37
CA LEU A 325 19.41 9.85 6.93
C LEU A 325 20.48 9.06 6.14
N LEU A 326 21.41 8.38 6.80
CA LEU A 326 22.41 7.52 6.13
C LEU A 326 21.82 6.15 5.74
N PRO A 327 22.35 5.44 4.74
CA PRO A 327 21.98 4.04 4.50
C PRO A 327 22.18 3.16 5.74
N TYR A 328 21.33 2.16 5.93
CA TYR A 328 21.58 1.13 6.94
C TYR A 328 22.57 0.13 6.38
N THR A 329 23.69 -0.08 7.07
CA THR A 329 24.76 -1.00 6.64
C THR A 329 25.06 -2.08 7.68
N ASP A 330 24.50 -1.97 8.89
CA ASP A 330 24.73 -2.89 10.00
C ASP A 330 23.41 -3.39 10.58
N VAL A 331 23.34 -4.69 10.89
CA VAL A 331 22.21 -5.33 11.57
C VAL A 331 22.00 -4.80 12.99
N ASN A 332 23.05 -4.24 13.60
CA ASN A 332 23.07 -3.66 14.94
C ASN A 332 23.13 -2.13 14.91
N ASP A 333 22.76 -1.50 13.78
CA ASP A 333 22.75 -0.05 13.63
C ASP A 333 21.97 0.63 14.78
N GLU A 334 22.62 1.57 15.46
CA GLU A 334 22.09 2.24 16.65
C GLU A 334 20.75 2.93 16.39
N ARG A 335 20.47 3.33 15.13
CA ARG A 335 19.21 3.96 14.76
C ARG A 335 18.04 2.98 14.82
N LEU A 336 18.27 1.68 14.57
CA LEU A 336 17.24 0.65 14.78
C LEU A 336 16.90 0.53 16.28
N THR A 337 17.92 0.59 17.13
CA THR A 337 17.76 0.63 18.59
C THR A 337 17.07 1.91 19.04
N TRP A 338 17.40 3.06 18.45
CA TRP A 338 16.73 4.33 18.73
C TRP A 338 15.25 4.29 18.36
N LEU A 339 14.90 3.75 17.18
CA LEU A 339 13.51 3.60 16.74
C LEU A 339 12.70 2.77 17.76
N GLN A 340 13.27 1.65 18.25
CA GLN A 340 12.62 0.81 19.25
C GLN A 340 12.57 1.46 20.64
N ASN A 341 13.73 1.81 21.20
CA ASN A 341 13.87 2.10 22.62
C ASN A 341 13.67 3.58 22.95
N THR A 342 13.78 4.47 21.96
CA THR A 342 13.59 5.90 22.15
C THR A 342 12.29 6.36 21.53
N PHE A 343 12.07 6.10 20.24
CA PHE A 343 10.92 6.63 19.52
C PHE A 343 9.60 5.94 19.90
N LEU A 344 9.52 4.60 19.85
CA LEU A 344 8.30 3.91 20.29
C LEU A 344 8.04 4.12 21.79
N CYS A 345 9.09 4.03 22.62
CA CYS A 345 8.98 4.31 24.05
C CYS A 345 8.48 5.74 24.34
N TYR A 346 8.89 6.75 23.55
CA TYR A 346 8.36 8.11 23.66
C TYR A 346 6.85 8.15 23.40
N LEU A 347 6.36 7.45 22.36
CA LEU A 347 4.94 7.42 22.05
C LEU A 347 4.13 6.64 23.10
N GLU A 348 4.69 5.56 23.64
CA GLU A 348 4.09 4.75 24.72
C GLU A 348 3.99 5.54 26.01
N LYS A 349 5.09 6.15 26.47
CA LYS A 349 5.11 7.03 27.65
C LYS A 349 4.13 8.17 27.51
N TRP A 350 4.06 8.81 26.34
CA TRP A 350 3.08 9.86 26.09
C TRP A 350 1.64 9.33 26.26
N LYS A 351 1.32 8.17 25.69
CA LYS A 351 0.00 7.55 25.86
C LYS A 351 -0.30 7.21 27.33
N GLU A 352 0.67 6.67 28.06
CA GLU A 352 0.56 6.36 29.49
C GLU A 352 0.32 7.62 30.34
N CYS A 353 1.06 8.70 30.09
CA CYS A 353 0.86 9.98 30.75
C CYS A 353 -0.57 10.50 30.57
N ILE A 354 -1.19 10.30 29.40
CA ILE A 354 -2.59 10.71 29.16
C ILE A 354 -3.58 9.82 29.91
N ILE A 355 -3.34 8.51 29.94
CA ILE A 355 -4.20 7.56 30.66
C ILE A 355 -4.18 7.90 32.15
N ASN A 356 -2.98 8.13 32.70
CA ASN A 356 -2.72 8.39 34.12
C ASN A 356 -2.83 9.87 34.50
N ARG A 357 -3.24 10.75 33.56
CA ARG A 357 -3.33 12.19 33.81
C ARG A 357 -4.30 12.48 34.96
N PRO A 358 -3.87 13.20 36.01
CA PRO A 358 -4.75 13.60 37.11
C PRO A 358 -5.89 14.49 36.62
N GLY A 359 -7.12 14.19 37.05
CA GLY A 359 -8.33 14.95 36.70
C GLY A 359 -9.41 14.08 36.02
N ASN A 360 -10.67 14.47 36.18
CA ASN A 360 -11.83 13.77 35.59
C ASN A 360 -12.00 14.12 34.11
N PHE A 361 -11.10 13.63 33.26
CA PHE A 361 -11.18 13.77 31.80
C PHE A 361 -11.96 12.61 31.18
N SER A 362 -12.91 12.93 30.30
CA SER A 362 -13.60 11.92 29.49
C SER A 362 -12.65 11.24 28.50
N ASN A 363 -13.01 10.05 28.02
CA ASN A 363 -12.23 9.34 27.00
C ASN A 363 -12.04 10.18 25.72
N ASN A 364 -13.06 10.96 25.35
CA ASN A 364 -12.95 11.89 24.21
C ASN A 364 -11.95 13.02 24.48
N ALA A 365 -11.94 13.59 25.69
CA ALA A 365 -10.96 14.61 26.07
C ALA A 365 -9.54 14.03 26.06
N LYS A 366 -9.32 12.85 26.65
CA LYS A 366 -8.04 12.14 26.59
C LYS A 366 -7.62 11.83 25.16
N GLY A 367 -8.55 11.42 24.29
CA GLY A 367 -8.29 11.19 22.87
C GLY A 367 -7.87 12.45 22.10
N ARG A 368 -8.30 13.65 22.53
CA ARG A 368 -7.85 14.92 21.93
C ARG A 368 -6.45 15.34 22.39
N MET A 369 -5.97 14.80 23.50
CA MET A 369 -4.64 15.07 24.06
C MET A 369 -3.51 14.29 23.39
N PHE A 370 -3.85 13.31 22.56
CA PHE A 370 -2.90 12.49 21.83
C PHE A 370 -2.99 12.73 20.32
N ILE A 371 -1.96 12.29 19.59
CA ILE A 371 -2.05 12.12 18.14
C ILE A 371 -3.20 11.15 17.80
N SER A 372 -3.69 11.22 16.57
CA SER A 372 -4.78 10.34 16.15
C SER A 372 -4.37 8.87 16.30
N TRP A 373 -5.31 8.01 16.70
CA TRP A 373 -5.06 6.57 16.85
C TRP A 373 -4.51 5.96 15.55
N GLN A 374 -5.01 6.43 14.41
CA GLN A 374 -4.61 5.99 13.07
C GLN A 374 -3.14 6.32 12.79
N THR A 375 -2.71 7.54 13.15
CA THR A 375 -1.31 7.95 13.04
C THR A 375 -0.43 7.14 13.99
N TYR A 376 -0.87 6.95 15.24
CA TYR A 376 -0.14 6.16 16.23
C TYR A 376 0.06 4.70 15.79
N GLU A 377 -1.01 4.02 15.39
CA GLU A 377 -0.97 2.64 14.86
C GLU A 377 -0.05 2.54 13.64
N GLY A 378 -0.14 3.50 12.70
CA GLY A 378 0.72 3.54 11.52
C GLY A 378 2.20 3.76 11.84
N LEU A 379 2.53 4.62 12.82
CA LEU A 379 3.90 4.80 13.31
C LEU A 379 4.44 3.48 13.88
N GLN A 380 3.67 2.79 14.72
CA GLN A 380 4.09 1.51 15.30
C GLN A 380 4.34 0.45 14.23
N ILE A 381 3.40 0.25 13.30
CA ILE A 381 3.54 -0.71 12.19
C ILE A 381 4.83 -0.46 11.41
N THR A 382 5.04 0.79 10.99
CA THR A 382 6.15 1.17 10.13
C THR A 382 7.50 1.00 10.83
N VAL A 383 7.60 1.36 12.11
CA VAL A 383 8.82 1.18 12.90
C VAL A 383 9.16 -0.30 13.09
N MET A 384 8.20 -1.09 13.56
CA MET A 384 8.41 -2.52 13.79
C MET A 384 8.84 -3.23 12.49
N SER A 385 8.16 -2.93 11.38
CA SER A 385 8.49 -3.46 10.07
C SER A 385 9.87 -3.05 9.58
N VAL A 386 10.29 -1.79 9.73
CA VAL A 386 11.64 -1.37 9.31
C VAL A 386 12.71 -2.07 10.12
N ILE A 387 12.54 -2.20 11.44
CA ILE A 387 13.52 -2.84 12.31
C ILE A 387 13.75 -4.29 11.88
N GLU A 388 12.69 -5.05 11.67
CA GLU A 388 12.80 -6.45 11.27
C GLU A 388 13.29 -6.60 9.82
N LEU A 389 12.71 -5.84 8.89
CA LEU A 389 13.03 -5.96 7.47
C LEU A 389 14.46 -5.53 7.15
N VAL A 390 14.97 -4.44 7.74
CA VAL A 390 16.37 -4.01 7.54
C VAL A 390 17.32 -5.11 8.00
N LYS A 391 17.09 -5.68 9.19
CA LYS A 391 17.90 -6.79 9.70
C LYS A 391 17.82 -8.02 8.80
N PHE A 392 16.64 -8.36 8.30
CA PHE A 392 16.45 -9.46 7.35
C PHE A 392 17.26 -9.23 6.08
N LEU A 393 17.12 -8.08 5.43
CA LEU A 393 17.80 -7.76 4.16
C LEU A 393 19.32 -7.75 4.27
N LEU A 394 19.86 -7.17 5.35
CA LEU A 394 21.31 -7.16 5.59
C LEU A 394 21.84 -8.58 5.86
N LYS A 395 21.11 -9.40 6.63
CA LYS A 395 21.47 -10.83 6.84
C LYS A 395 21.37 -11.66 5.56
N SER A 396 20.48 -11.29 4.65
CA SER A 396 20.36 -11.90 3.33
C SER A 396 21.47 -11.47 2.35
N GLY A 397 22.42 -10.63 2.78
CA GLY A 397 23.60 -10.24 2.00
C GLY A 397 23.46 -8.90 1.26
N MET A 398 22.43 -8.10 1.52
CA MET A 398 22.40 -6.73 0.99
C MET A 398 23.48 -5.88 1.66
N PRO A 399 24.31 -5.14 0.91
CA PRO A 399 25.38 -4.32 1.48
C PRO A 399 24.84 -3.10 2.23
N PHE A 400 23.66 -2.60 1.83
CA PHE A 400 22.97 -1.53 2.50
C PHE A 400 21.47 -1.56 2.18
N VAL A 401 20.66 -0.87 2.99
CA VAL A 401 19.21 -0.72 2.78
C VAL A 401 18.84 0.77 2.68
N LEU A 402 18.05 1.10 1.65
CA LEU A 402 17.47 2.43 1.41
C LEU A 402 15.99 2.41 1.78
N THR A 403 15.62 3.05 2.89
CA THR A 403 14.27 2.96 3.45
C THR A 403 13.22 3.76 2.68
N GLU A 404 13.63 4.72 1.84
CA GLU A 404 12.69 5.43 0.95
C GLU A 404 11.96 4.47 -0.01
N LYS A 405 12.49 3.27 -0.24
CA LYS A 405 11.81 2.24 -1.04
C LYS A 405 10.50 1.74 -0.42
N PHE A 406 10.27 1.95 0.88
CA PHE A 406 9.10 1.48 1.64
C PHE A 406 8.03 2.56 1.84
N ASN A 407 7.83 3.40 0.83
CA ASN A 407 6.76 4.41 0.78
C ASN A 407 5.97 4.29 -0.54
N GLN A 408 4.84 4.98 -0.62
CA GLN A 408 3.98 4.96 -1.81
C GLN A 408 4.23 6.14 -2.77
N ASP A 409 5.29 6.93 -2.59
CA ASP A 409 5.59 8.11 -3.42
C ASP A 409 5.64 7.75 -4.92
N VAL A 410 6.21 6.58 -5.26
CA VAL A 410 6.27 6.10 -6.66
C VAL A 410 4.90 5.77 -7.25
N LEU A 411 3.94 5.36 -6.43
CA LEU A 411 2.55 5.14 -6.84
C LEU A 411 1.84 6.48 -7.04
N GLU A 412 2.09 7.46 -6.17
CA GLU A 412 1.56 8.82 -6.34
C GLU A 412 2.14 9.51 -7.58
N GLU A 413 3.42 9.30 -7.85
CA GLU A 413 4.06 9.74 -9.09
C GLU A 413 3.40 9.07 -10.32
N TYR A 414 3.11 7.77 -10.24
CA TYR A 414 2.38 7.07 -11.30
C TYR A 414 0.99 7.68 -11.54
N PHE A 415 0.23 7.98 -10.48
CA PHE A 415 -1.06 8.67 -10.62
C PHE A 415 -0.90 10.11 -11.15
N GLY A 416 0.18 10.80 -10.79
CA GLY A 416 0.52 12.10 -11.37
C GLY A 416 0.76 12.01 -12.88
N ARG A 417 1.51 11.00 -13.32
CA ARG A 417 1.77 10.75 -14.75
C ARG A 417 0.49 10.41 -15.52
N GLN A 418 -0.37 9.57 -14.95
CA GLN A 418 -1.70 9.27 -15.49
C GLN A 418 -2.48 10.57 -15.77
N ARG A 419 -2.61 11.45 -14.77
CA ARG A 419 -3.28 12.75 -14.94
C ARG A 419 -2.58 13.66 -15.95
N SER A 420 -1.25 13.69 -15.98
CA SER A 420 -0.51 14.56 -16.92
C SER A 420 -0.70 14.19 -18.40
N LEU A 421 -0.97 12.92 -18.71
CA LEU A 421 -1.23 12.48 -20.09
C LEU A 421 -2.55 13.03 -20.63
N GLY A 422 -3.49 13.40 -19.75
CA GLY A 422 -4.72 14.09 -20.13
C GLY A 422 -4.55 15.57 -20.45
N GLN A 423 -3.35 16.14 -20.27
CA GLN A 423 -3.05 17.58 -20.39
C GLN A 423 -3.99 18.44 -19.53
N ARG A 424 -5.06 18.99 -20.12
CA ARG A 424 -6.07 19.79 -19.43
C ARG A 424 -7.16 18.93 -18.77
N ASN A 425 -7.23 17.64 -19.09
CA ASN A 425 -8.11 16.68 -18.43
C ASN A 425 -7.37 16.03 -17.25
N ASP A 426 -7.49 16.64 -16.07
CA ASP A 426 -6.86 16.19 -14.82
C ASP A 426 -7.61 15.06 -14.12
N ASN A 427 -8.80 14.68 -14.62
CA ASN A 427 -9.62 13.59 -14.09
C ASN A 427 -10.01 12.59 -15.20
N PRO A 428 -9.10 11.67 -15.58
CA PRO A 428 -9.36 10.73 -16.66
C PRO A 428 -10.46 9.72 -16.30
N THR A 429 -11.26 9.32 -17.29
CA THR A 429 -12.21 8.21 -17.13
C THR A 429 -11.45 6.89 -16.96
N LEU A 430 -12.12 5.85 -16.45
CA LEU A 430 -11.53 4.51 -16.34
C LEU A 430 -11.01 3.99 -17.69
N TYR A 431 -11.75 4.26 -18.77
CA TYR A 431 -11.31 3.93 -20.13
C TYR A 431 -10.00 4.63 -20.47
N GLN A 432 -9.92 5.95 -20.26
CA GLN A 432 -8.70 6.72 -20.50
C GLN A 432 -7.53 6.24 -19.64
N PHE A 433 -7.78 5.92 -18.36
CA PHE A 433 -6.79 5.36 -17.45
C PHE A 433 -6.18 4.05 -17.98
N GLY A 434 -7.01 3.16 -18.55
CA GLY A 434 -6.57 1.92 -19.19
C GLY A 434 -5.62 2.18 -20.37
N TYR A 435 -5.99 3.08 -21.29
CA TYR A 435 -5.12 3.47 -22.41
C TYR A 435 -3.81 4.11 -21.94
N GLN A 436 -3.89 5.05 -21.00
CA GLN A 436 -2.74 5.74 -20.43
C GLN A 436 -1.81 4.75 -19.70
N SER A 437 -2.35 3.75 -19.00
CA SER A 437 -1.58 2.66 -18.39
C SER A 437 -0.75 1.91 -19.43
N ASN A 438 -1.34 1.56 -20.58
CA ASN A 438 -0.62 0.91 -21.68
C ASN A 438 0.48 1.82 -22.25
N THR A 439 0.20 3.12 -22.45
CA THR A 439 1.20 4.09 -22.89
C THR A 439 2.38 4.18 -21.92
N LEU A 440 2.11 4.29 -20.62
CA LEU A 440 3.15 4.38 -19.59
C LEU A 440 3.99 3.11 -19.49
N ARG A 441 3.38 1.94 -19.70
CA ARG A 441 4.09 0.65 -19.78
C ARG A 441 5.05 0.64 -20.98
N LEU A 442 4.55 0.98 -22.17
CA LEU A 442 5.35 0.98 -23.41
C LEU A 442 6.53 1.96 -23.37
N GLN A 443 6.36 3.15 -22.78
CA GLN A 443 7.44 4.13 -22.63
C GLN A 443 8.64 3.59 -21.83
N ARG A 444 8.40 2.70 -20.86
CA ARG A 444 9.48 2.11 -20.05
C ARG A 444 10.12 0.89 -20.71
N SER A 445 9.40 0.20 -21.58
CA SER A 445 9.92 -0.95 -22.34
C SER A 445 10.82 -0.57 -23.51
N ILE A 446 10.73 0.68 -23.98
CA ILE A 446 11.44 1.19 -25.18
C ILE A 446 12.63 2.09 -24.80
N ALA A 447 12.86 2.35 -23.51
CA ALA A 447 14.05 3.09 -23.07
C ALA A 447 15.28 2.15 -23.08
N PRO A 448 16.35 2.49 -23.83
CA PRO A 448 17.55 1.65 -23.96
C PRO A 448 18.38 1.53 -22.68
#